data_AF-A0A1I7KK27-F1
#
_entry.id   AF-A0A1I7KK27-F1
#
_cell.length_a   1.000
_cell.length_b   1.000
_cell.length_c   1.000
_cell.angle_alpha   90.00
_cell.angle_beta   90.00
_cell.angle_gamma   90.00
#
_symmetry.space_group_name_H-M   'P 1'
#
loop_
_entity.id
_entity.type
_entity.pdbx_description
1 polymer ?
#
loop_
_entity_poly.entity_id
_entity_poly.type
_entity_poly.pdbx_seq_one_letter_code
_entity_poly.pdbx_strand_id
1 'polypeptide(L)' 'MPRPYEAVADAIRIARTIVMQEGSSLAAAARAGNDAALDAASCDLVSRIAQAILDAENDAMARALVAADAYPVKRLSA' A
#
# COMPACT_ATOMS: atom_id res chain seq x y z
N MET A 1 21.88 11.33 4.74
CA MET A 1 20.52 11.68 5.18
C MET A 1 19.53 10.85 4.36
N PRO A 2 18.50 10.23 4.98
CA PRO A 2 17.47 9.53 4.22
C PRO A 2 16.77 10.49 3.27
N ARG A 3 16.46 10.04 2.05
CA ARG A 3 15.82 10.93 1.07
C ARG A 3 14.37 11.18 1.50
N PRO A 4 13.85 12.41 1.33
CA PRO A 4 12.43 12.65 1.56
C PRO A 4 11.62 11.65 0.71
N TYR A 5 10.60 11.05 1.32
CA TYR A 5 9.71 10.04 0.74
C TYR A 5 10.27 8.62 0.56
N GLU A 6 11.53 8.33 0.91
CA GLU A 6 12.09 6.98 0.78
C GLU A 6 11.27 5.92 1.56
N ALA A 7 10.78 6.28 2.74
CA ALA A 7 9.94 5.39 3.56
C ALA A 7 8.57 5.06 2.92
N VAL A 8 8.05 5.90 2.03
CA VAL A 8 6.73 5.71 1.40
C VAL A 8 6.83 5.45 -0.12
N ALA A 9 8.04 5.39 -0.67
CA ALA A 9 8.26 5.26 -2.11
C ALA A 9 7.62 3.99 -2.69
N ASP A 10 7.64 2.88 -1.94
CA ASP A 10 7.03 1.63 -2.37
C ASP A 10 5.50 1.69 -2.33
N ALA A 11 4.92 2.20 -1.25
CA ALA A 11 3.48 2.45 -1.16
C ALA A 11 2.97 3.33 -2.31
N ILE A 12 3.72 4.38 -2.68
CA ILE A 12 3.39 5.24 -3.83
C ILE A 12 3.45 4.45 -5.14
N ARG A 13 4.46 3.59 -5.32
CA ARG A 13 4.60 2.75 -6.52
C ARG A 13 3.42 1.77 -6.64
N ILE A 14 3.08 1.09 -5.56
CA ILE A 14 1.96 0.16 -5.48
C ILE A 14 0.65 0.89 -5.81
N ALA A 15 0.40 2.04 -5.19
CA ALA A 15 -0.80 2.84 -5.44
C ALA A 15 -0.92 3.22 -6.93
N ARG A 16 0.17 3.65 -7.57
CA ARG A 16 0.17 3.96 -9.01
C ARG A 16 -0.15 2.74 -9.87
N THR A 17 0.38 1.57 -9.52
CA THR A 17 0.09 0.32 -10.23
C THR A 17 -1.39 -0.05 -10.11
N ILE A 18 -1.96 0.03 -8.90
CA ILE A 18 -3.38 -0.26 -8.65
C ILE A 18 -4.26 0.68 -9.49
N VAL A 19 -4.01 1.99 -9.43
CA VAL A 19 -4.78 2.98 -10.20
C VAL A 19 -4.67 2.71 -11.71
N MET A 20 -3.48 2.39 -12.20
CA MET A 20 -3.29 2.08 -13.63
C MET A 20 -4.06 0.83 -14.05
N GLN A 21 -3.99 -0.26 -13.28
CA GLN A 21 -4.62 -1.53 -13.64
C GLN A 21 -6.13 -1.50 -13.42
N GLU A 22 -6.55 -1.22 -12.20
CA GLU A 22 -7.96 -1.26 -11.79
C GLU A 22 -8.74 -0.09 -12.38
N GLY A 23 -8.13 1.09 -12.44
CA GLY A 23 -8.75 2.25 -13.10
C GLY A 23 -8.97 2.03 -14.59
N SER A 24 -8.06 1.32 -15.27
CA SER A 24 -8.24 0.96 -16.68
C SER A 24 -9.37 -0.05 -16.88
N SER A 25 -9.45 -1.06 -16.00
CA SER A 25 -10.53 -2.06 -15.99
C SER A 25 -11.90 -1.40 -15.77
N LEU A 26 -12.00 -0.57 -14.74
CA LEU A 26 -13.20 0.19 -14.41
C LEU A 26 -13.63 1.10 -15.56
N ALA A 27 -12.68 1.83 -16.16
CA ALA A 27 -12.99 2.71 -17.28
C ALA A 27 -13.40 1.93 -18.55
N ALA A 28 -12.87 0.72 -18.76
CA ALA A 28 -13.30 -0.14 -19.85
C ALA A 28 -14.73 -0.66 -19.63
N ALA A 29 -15.06 -1.11 -18.43
CA ALA A 29 -16.41 -1.55 -18.06
C ALA A 29 -17.44 -0.42 -18.20
N ALA A 30 -17.10 0.78 -17.71
CA ALA A 30 -17.95 1.96 -17.83
C ALA A 30 -18.23 2.34 -19.29
N ARG A 31 -17.20 2.32 -20.14
CA ARG A 31 -17.36 2.61 -21.59
C ARG A 31 -18.17 1.55 -22.31
N ALA A 32 -18.10 0.29 -21.88
CA ALA A 32 -18.86 -0.81 -22.46
C ALA A 32 -20.34 -0.80 -22.03
N GLY A 33 -20.73 0.03 -21.05
CA GLY A 33 -22.09 0.04 -20.49
C GLY A 33 -22.46 -1.28 -19.82
N ASN A 34 -21.48 -2.00 -19.28
CA ASN A 34 -21.69 -3.29 -18.62
C ASN A 34 -21.68 -3.10 -17.10
N ASP A 35 -22.86 -2.91 -16.52
CA ASP A 35 -23.03 -2.63 -15.09
C ASP A 35 -22.48 -3.76 -14.20
N ALA A 36 -22.66 -5.02 -14.58
CA ALA A 36 -22.13 -6.16 -13.83
C ALA A 36 -20.59 -6.17 -13.81
N ALA A 37 -19.95 -5.83 -14.94
CA ALA A 37 -18.50 -5.70 -15.00
C ALA A 37 -18.01 -4.45 -14.24
N LEU A 38 -18.81 -3.38 -14.20
CA LEU A 38 -18.48 -2.16 -13.48
C LEU A 38 -18.50 -2.38 -11.97
N ASP A 39 -19.50 -3.09 -11.45
CA ASP A 39 -19.60 -3.45 -10.03
C ASP A 39 -18.45 -4.37 -9.61
N ALA A 40 -18.13 -5.38 -10.44
CA ALA A 40 -17.00 -6.26 -10.19
C ALA A 40 -15.67 -5.49 -10.14
N ALA A 41 -15.39 -4.65 -11.16
CA ALA A 41 -14.17 -3.84 -11.20
C ALA A 41 -14.10 -2.82 -10.04
N SER A 42 -15.24 -2.32 -9.57
CA SER A 42 -15.30 -1.44 -8.39
C SER A 42 -14.94 -2.18 -7.11
N CYS A 43 -15.48 -3.40 -6.93
CA CYS A 43 -15.18 -4.25 -5.79
C CYS A 43 -13.69 -4.64 -5.76
N ASP A 44 -13.13 -4.99 -6.92
CA ASP A 44 -11.71 -5.35 -7.06
C ASP A 44 -10.81 -4.15 -6.72
N LEU A 45 -11.12 -2.96 -7.26
CA LEU A 45 -10.41 -1.72 -6.93
C LEU A 45 -10.40 -1.44 -5.43
N VAL A 46 -11.57 -1.49 -4.78
CA VAL A 46 -11.70 -1.22 -3.34
C VAL A 46 -10.91 -2.26 -2.52
N SER A 47 -11.05 -3.53 -2.85
CA SER A 47 -10.36 -4.62 -2.15
C SER A 47 -8.84 -4.49 -2.27
N ARG A 48 -8.35 -4.13 -3.45
CA ARG A 48 -6.91 -3.99 -3.72
C ARG A 48 -6.31 -2.75 -3.04
N ILE A 49 -7.08 -1.66 -2.93
CA ILE A 49 -6.70 -0.49 -2.13
C ILE A 49 -6.64 -0.87 -0.64
N ALA A 50 -7.66 -1.56 -0.12
CA ALA A 50 -7.70 -1.97 1.28
C ALA A 50 -6.49 -2.86 1.64
N GLN A 51 -6.16 -3.84 0.79
CA GLN A 51 -4.99 -4.69 0.98
C GLN A 51 -3.69 -3.87 0.97
N ALA A 52 -3.52 -2.96 0.01
CA ALA A 52 -2.31 -2.14 -0.08
C ALA A 52 -2.12 -1.20 1.13
N ILE A 53 -3.20 -0.76 1.77
CA ILE A 53 -3.14 0.01 3.01
C ILE A 53 -2.62 -0.87 4.16
N LEU A 54 -3.22 -2.06 4.33
CA LEU A 54 -2.79 -2.99 5.38
C LEU A 54 -1.33 -3.43 5.20
N ASP A 55 -0.90 -3.66 3.96
CA ASP A 55 0.48 -4.00 3.64
C ASP A 55 1.43 -2.84 4.00
N ALA A 56 1.06 -1.61 3.65
CA ALA A 56 1.86 -0.42 3.98
C ALA A 56 1.95 -0.17 5.50
N GLU A 57 0.87 -0.44 6.25
CA GLU A 57 0.84 -0.38 7.71
C GLU A 57 1.74 -1.46 8.33
N ASN A 58 1.67 -2.69 7.84
CA ASN A 58 2.53 -3.79 8.28
C ASN A 58 4.00 -3.49 8.03
N ASP A 59 4.35 -2.96 6.85
CA ASP A 59 5.72 -2.56 6.52
C ASP A 59 6.22 -1.40 7.38
N ALA A 60 5.34 -0.44 7.71
CA ALA A 60 5.68 0.65 8.62
C ALA A 60 5.94 0.10 10.04
N MET A 61 5.10 -0.81 10.52
CA MET A 61 5.25 -1.45 11.83
C MET A 61 6.54 -2.29 11.90
N ALA A 62 6.84 -3.08 10.88
CA ALA A 62 8.06 -3.89 10.80
C ALA A 62 9.33 -3.01 10.87
N ARG A 63 9.33 -1.88 10.15
CA ARG A 63 10.43 -0.91 10.19
C ARG A 63 10.57 -0.24 11.56
N ALA A 64 9.47 0.09 12.22
CA ALA A 64 9.49 0.65 13.57
C ALA A 64 10.05 -0.36 14.59
N LEU A 65 9.70 -1.65 14.46
CA LEU A 65 10.21 -2.71 15.33
C LEU A 65 11.72 -2.90 15.18
N VAL A 66 12.23 -2.95 13.95
CA VAL A 66 13.67 -3.04 13.66
C VAL A 66 14.43 -1.81 14.20
N ALA A 67 13.85 -0.62 14.06
CA ALA A 67 14.45 0.60 14.59
C ALA A 67 14.53 0.63 16.12
N ALA A 68 13.53 0.05 16.81
CA ALA A 68 13.52 -0.05 18.27
C ALA A 68 14.59 -1.04 18.80
N ASP A 69 14.81 -2.16 18.11
CA ASP A 69 15.79 -3.18 18.51
C ASP A 69 17.25 -2.73 18.31
N ALA A 70 17.50 -1.81 17.38
CA ALA A 70 18.82 -1.23 17.12
C ALA A 70 19.37 -0.35 18.27
N TYR A 71 18.56 -0.05 19.29
CA TYR A 71 19.01 0.59 20.52
C TYR A 71 19.02 -0.43 21.68
N PRO A 72 20.07 -1.25 21.83
CA PRO A 72 20.18 -2.09 23.00
C PRO A 72 20.29 -1.17 24.22
N VAL A 73 19.26 -1.21 25.07
CA VAL A 73 19.25 -0.60 26.39
C VAL A 73 20.56 -1.00 27.06
N LYS A 74 21.49 -0.04 27.22
CA LYS A 74 22.70 -0.22 28.03
C LYS A 74 22.21 -0.72 29.37
N ARG A 75 22.36 -2.02 29.61
CA ARG A 75 22.16 -2.63 30.93
C ARG A 75 23.10 -1.86 31.84
N LEU A 76 22.53 -1.01 32.70
CA LEU A 76 23.26 -0.40 33.80
C LEU A 76 23.79 -1.57 34.64
N SER A 77 25.09 -1.85 34.50
CA SER A 77 25.78 -2.84 35.30
C SER A 77 25.78 -2.40 36.77
N ALA A 78 25.63 -3.41 37.62
CA ALA A 78 25.46 -3.42 39.07
C ALA A 78 26.31 -2.43 39.88
#